data_AF-K2EWT0-F1
#
_entry.id   AF-K2EWT0-F1
#
_cell.length_a   1.000
_cell.length_b   1.000
_cell.length_c   1.000
_cell.angle_alpha   90.00
_cell.angle_beta   90.00
_cell.angle_gamma   90.00
#
_symmetry.space_group_name_H-M   'P 1'
#
loop_
_entity.id
_entity.type
_entity.pdbx_description
1 polymer ?
#
loop_
_entity_poly.entity_id
_entity_poly.type
_entity_poly.pdbx_seq_one_letter_code
_entity_poly.pdbx_strand_id
1 'polypeptide(L)' 'MTGQDRLVTVREGESKENIQALLQQHRIEKVLVVNDQQELKGLITVTDFRKAELYPNSCKDDLGRLRVGAAVGT' A
#
# COMPACT_ATOMS: atom_id res chain seq x y z
N MET A 1 -10.76 -18.77 5.51
CA MET A 1 -10.68 -17.30 5.54
C MET A 1 -10.04 -16.89 6.87
N THR A 2 -9.17 -15.88 6.89
CA THR A 2 -8.55 -15.37 8.13
C THR A 2 -9.56 -14.52 8.89
N GLY A 3 -9.74 -14.80 10.19
CA GLY A 3 -10.63 -14.03 11.07
C GLY A 3 -10.13 -12.59 11.28
N GLN A 4 -11.06 -11.66 11.51
CA GLN A 4 -10.79 -10.24 11.67
C GLN A 4 -9.83 -9.94 12.83
N ASP A 5 -9.89 -10.74 13.88
CA ASP A 5 -9.02 -10.72 15.06
C ASP A 5 -7.53 -10.93 14.74
N ARG A 6 -7.22 -11.54 13.59
CA ARG A 6 -5.85 -11.80 13.15
C ARG A 6 -5.40 -10.90 12.00
N LEU A 7 -6.22 -9.93 11.59
CA LEU A 7 -5.87 -8.99 10.53
C LEU A 7 -5.05 -7.83 11.12
N VAL A 8 -3.93 -7.53 10.49
CA VAL A 8 -3.15 -6.33 10.80
C VAL A 8 -3.73 -5.17 9.99
N THR A 9 -4.12 -4.10 10.69
CA THR A 9 -4.76 -2.93 10.11
C THR A 9 -4.03 -1.65 10.53
N VAL A 10 -4.12 -0.62 9.70
CA VAL A 10 -3.63 0.75 9.98
C VAL A 10 -4.72 1.76 9.64
N ARG A 11 -4.62 2.95 10.21
CA ARG A 11 -5.52 4.07 9.88
C ARG A 11 -5.05 4.80 8.63
N GLU A 12 -5.95 5.57 8.04
CA GLU A 12 -5.60 6.52 6.98
C GLU A 12 -4.58 7.54 7.49
N GLY A 13 -3.60 7.89 6.64
CA GLY A 13 -2.54 8.84 7.00
C GLY A 13 -1.40 8.27 7.84
N GLU A 14 -1.39 6.96 8.10
CA GLU A 14 -0.29 6.32 8.82
C GLU A 14 1.06 6.48 8.07
N SER A 15 2.14 6.61 8.84
CA SER A 15 3.48 6.82 8.30
C SER A 15 4.00 5.58 7.57
N LYS A 16 4.78 5.80 6.49
CA LYS A 16 5.38 4.71 5.71
C LYS A 16 6.31 3.85 6.56
N GLU A 17 7.06 4.47 7.46
CA GLU A 17 8.01 3.83 8.36
C GLU A 17 7.29 2.86 9.30
N ASN A 18 6.16 3.27 9.88
CA ASN A 18 5.36 2.41 10.75
C ASN A 18 4.70 1.26 9.98
N ILE A 19 4.19 1.52 8.78
CA ILE A 19 3.64 0.46 7.91
C ILE A 19 4.71 -0.58 7.57
N GLN A 20 5.92 -0.13 7.23
CA GLN A 20 7.05 -1.03 6.92
C GLN A 20 7.48 -1.84 8.15
N ALA A 21 7.50 -1.22 9.34
CA ALA A 21 7.77 -1.90 10.59
C ALA A 21 6.72 -2.98 10.89
N LEU A 22 5.43 -2.70 10.71
CA LEU A 22 4.35 -3.67 10.90
C LEU A 22 4.45 -4.87 9.94
N LEU A 23 4.71 -4.62 8.65
CA LEU A 23 4.92 -5.67 7.66
C LEU A 23 6.08 -6.60 8.05
N GLN A 24 7.20 -6.04 8.53
CA GLN A 24 8.36 -6.80 8.99
C GLN A 24 8.10 -7.55 10.30
N GLN A 25 7.51 -6.88 11.30
CA GLN A 25 7.21 -7.43 12.61
C GLN A 25 6.29 -8.65 12.50
N HIS A 26 5.22 -8.53 11.73
CA HIS A 26 4.23 -9.60 11.55
C HIS A 26 4.63 -10.60 10.45
N ARG A 27 5.70 -10.33 9.70
CA ARG A 27 6.17 -11.14 8.56
C ARG A 27 5.07 -11.41 7.54
N ILE A 28 4.29 -10.37 7.23
CA ILE A 28 3.18 -10.42 6.28
C ILE A 28 3.45 -9.53 5.08
N GLU A 29 2.87 -9.87 3.93
CA GLU A 29 3.07 -9.12 2.69
C GLU A 29 2.15 -7.92 2.55
N LYS A 30 1.05 -7.88 3.32
CA LYS A 30 -0.06 -6.97 3.11
C LYS A 30 -0.56 -6.44 4.45
N VAL A 31 -0.91 -5.16 4.49
CA VAL A 31 -1.56 -4.49 5.62
C VAL A 31 -2.81 -3.78 5.10
N LEU A 32 -3.91 -3.88 5.84
CA LEU A 32 -5.18 -3.27 5.47
C LEU A 32 -5.28 -1.85 6.01
N VAL A 33 -5.80 -0.93 5.23
CA VAL A 33 -6.09 0.45 5.65
C VAL A 33 -7.57 0.55 5.96
N VAL A 34 -7.91 1.00 7.17
CA VAL A 34 -9.28 1.15 7.65
C VAL A 34 -9.55 2.57 8.17
N ASN A 35 -10.81 2.99 8.15
CA ASN A 35 -11.24 4.23 8.80
C ASN A 35 -11.66 4.01 10.26
N ASP A 36 -12.14 5.05 10.93
CA ASP A 36 -12.58 5.00 12.32
C ASP A 36 -13.80 4.09 12.55
N GLN A 37 -14.60 3.83 11.52
CA GLN A 37 -15.72 2.88 11.55
C GLN A 37 -15.31 1.43 11.22
N GLN A 38 -14.02 1.12 11.14
CA GLN A 38 -13.47 -0.18 10.71
C GLN A 38 -13.85 -0.62 9.29
N GLU A 39 -14.21 0.32 8.42
CA GLU A 39 -14.45 0.03 7.01
C GLU A 39 -13.12 -0.03 6.26
N LEU A 40 -12.99 -1.00 5.35
CA LEU A 40 -11.82 -1.13 4.48
C LEU A 40 -11.75 0.03 3.49
N LYS A 41 -10.64 0.77 3.51
CA LYS A 41 -10.35 1.88 2.57
C LYS A 41 -9.22 1.56 1.60
N GLY A 42 -8.36 0.61 1.95
CA GLY A 42 -7.25 0.25 1.07
C GLY A 42 -6.43 -0.94 1.55
N LEU A 43 -5.38 -1.23 0.78
CA LEU A 43 -4.43 -2.29 1.02
C LEU A 43 -3.04 -1.79 0.63
N ILE A 44 -2.07 -2.00 1.50
CA ILE A 44 -0.67 -1.68 1.23
C ILE A 44 0.13 -2.98 1.16
N THR A 45 1.04 -3.07 0.20
CA THR A 45 1.85 -4.27 -0.01
C THR A 45 3.34 -4.01 0.19
N VAL A 46 4.06 -5.00 0.72
CA VAL A 46 5.53 -4.96 0.84
C VAL A 46 6.20 -4.86 -0.54
N THR A 47 5.54 -5.38 -1.58
CA THR A 47 6.05 -5.34 -2.96
C THR A 47 6.13 -3.92 -3.51
N ASP A 48 5.26 -3.01 -3.10
CA ASP A 48 5.32 -1.61 -3.54
C ASP A 48 6.54 -0.89 -2.98
N PHE A 49 6.89 -1.13 -1.71
CA PHE A 49 8.13 -0.61 -1.11
C PHE A 49 9.37 -1.15 -1.83
N ARG A 50 9.43 -2.46 -2.07
CA ARG A 50 10.53 -3.08 -2.82
C ARG A 50 10.67 -2.49 -4.22
N LYS A 51 9.57 -2.29 -4.94
CA LYS A 51 9.59 -1.66 -6.28
C LYS A 51 10.02 -0.20 -6.21
N ALA A 52 9.66 0.54 -5.16
CA ALA A 52 10.12 1.92 -4.99
C ALA A 52 11.64 1.99 -4.76
N GLU A 53 12.21 1.08 -3.97
CA GLU A 53 13.66 0.97 -3.75
C GLU A 53 14.41 0.52 -5.01
N LEU A 54 13.87 -0.49 -5.73
CA LEU A 54 14.47 -1.01 -6.96
C LEU A 54 14.40 -0.02 -8.12
N TYR A 55 13.35 0.80 -8.19
CA TYR A 55 13.09 1.74 -9.29
C TYR A 55 12.91 3.17 -8.76
N PRO A 56 13.97 3.82 -8.23
CA PRO A 56 13.87 5.14 -7.60
C PRO A 56 13.47 6.23 -8.60
N ASN A 57 13.85 6.07 -9.87
CA ASN A 57 13.56 7.02 -10.96
C ASN A 57 12.29 6.64 -11.75
N SER A 58 11.36 5.90 -11.16
CA SER A 58 10.12 5.48 -11.83
C SER A 58 9.20 6.68 -12.12
N CYS A 59 8.62 6.72 -13.32
CA CYS A 59 7.70 7.78 -13.73
C CYS A 59 6.34 7.60 -13.04
N LYS A 60 6.12 8.34 -11.95
CA LYS A 60 4.94 8.26 -11.09
C LYS A 60 4.18 9.58 -11.03
N ASP A 61 2.90 9.52 -10.69
CA ASP A 61 2.12 10.69 -10.31
C ASP A 61 2.29 11.05 -8.81
N ASP A 62 1.61 12.11 -8.37
CA ASP A 62 1.71 12.61 -6.98
C ASP A 62 1.15 11.61 -5.94
N LEU A 63 0.35 10.63 -6.38
CA LEU A 63 -0.15 9.54 -5.55
C LEU A 63 0.74 8.29 -5.62
N GLY A 64 1.86 8.35 -6.34
CA GLY A 64 2.82 7.25 -6.47
C GLY A 64 2.46 6.17 -7.49
N ARG A 65 1.43 6.38 -8.31
CA ARG A 65 0.98 5.44 -9.36
C ARG A 65 1.82 5.61 -10.62
N LEU A 66 2.09 4.52 -11.34
CA LEU A 66 2.81 4.59 -12.62
C LEU A 66 1.99 5.36 -13.65
N ARG A 67 2.63 6.31 -14.35
CA ARG A 67 1.98 7.06 -15.43
C ARG A 67 1.84 6.17 -16.67
N VAL A 68 0.72 6.30 -17.37
CA VAL A 68 0.41 5.56 -18.60
C VAL A 68 -0.10 6.52 -19.67
N GLY A 69 0.04 6.14 -20.94
CA GLY A 69 -0.46 6.89 -22.09
C GLY A 69 -1.10 5.97 -23.11
N ALA A 70 -2.07 6.48 -23.86
CA ALA A 70 -2.75 5.77 -24.94
C ALA A 70 -3.00 6.73 -26.10
N ALA A 71 -2.86 6.24 -27.34
CA ALA A 71 -3.25 6.98 -28.53
C ALA A 71 -4.74 6.75 -28.81
N VAL A 72 -5.44 7.80 -29.27
CA VAL A 72 -6.85 7.73 -29.69
C VAL A 72 -6.96 8.25 -31.12
N GLY A 73 -7.76 7.56 -31.95
CA GLY A 73 -8.09 7.99 -33.30
C GLY A 73 -9.42 8.75 -33.34
N THR A 74 -9.67 9.42 -34.47
CA THR A 74 -10.94 10.07 -34.80
C THR A 74 -11.79 9.18 -35.69
#